data_AF-A0AAV0K1J8-F1
#
_entry.id   AF-A0AAV0K1J8-F1
#
_cell.length_a   1.000
_cell.length_b   1.000
_cell.length_c   1.000
_cell.angle_alpha   90.00
_cell.angle_beta   90.00
_cell.angle_gamma   90.00
#
_symmetry.space_group_name_H-M   'P 1'
#
loop_
_entity.id
_entity.type
_entity.pdbx_description
1 polymer ?
#
loop_
_entity_poly.entity_id
_entity_poly.type
_entity_poly.pdbx_seq_one_letter_code
_entity_poly.pdbx_strand_id
1 'polypeptide(L)' 'MAEWSKAPDSSSGLRKRAWVQIPLLTIFFEFSLLHFCKP' A
#
# COMPACT_ATOMS: atom_id res chain seq x y z
N MET A 1 32.08 -12.81 2.11
CA MET A 1 31.41 -11.57 1.66
C MET A 1 30.64 -11.90 0.39
N ALA A 2 29.45 -11.33 0.21
CA ALA A 2 28.63 -11.37 -1.01
C ALA A 2 27.84 -12.64 -1.35
N GLU A 3 27.02 -13.16 -0.43
CA GLU A 3 25.92 -14.09 -0.79
C GLU A 3 24.62 -13.86 0.01
N TRP A 4 24.48 -12.68 0.63
CA TRP A 4 23.27 -12.28 1.37
C TRP A 4 22.49 -11.13 0.72
N SER A 5 22.89 -10.70 -0.48
CA SER A 5 22.21 -9.62 -1.22
C SER A 5 21.47 -10.11 -2.46
N LYS A 6 20.87 -11.30 -2.39
CA LYS A 6 19.85 -11.73 -3.35
C LYS A 6 18.70 -12.45 -2.64
N ALA A 7 18.05 -11.78 -1.69
CA ALA A 7 16.61 -11.92 -1.68
C ALA A 7 16.16 -11.23 -2.97
N PRO A 8 15.58 -11.94 -3.95
CA PRO A 8 15.22 -11.31 -5.19
C PRO A 8 14.30 -10.15 -4.85
N ASP A 9 14.49 -9.02 -5.52
CA ASP A 9 13.54 -7.92 -5.59
C ASP A 9 12.18 -8.35 -6.19
N SER A 10 11.81 -9.64 -6.12
CA SER A 10 10.49 -10.22 -6.37
C SER A 10 9.38 -9.54 -5.54
N SER A 11 9.71 -8.84 -4.46
CA SER A 11 8.78 -7.98 -3.73
C SER A 11 8.57 -6.61 -4.39
N SER A 12 9.40 -6.20 -5.37
CA SER A 12 9.33 -4.88 -6.03
C SER A 12 7.96 -4.62 -6.66
N GLY A 13 7.36 -5.62 -7.31
CA GLY A 13 5.99 -5.51 -7.83
C GLY A 13 4.94 -5.34 -6.74
N LEU A 14 5.05 -6.10 -5.64
CA LEU A 14 4.14 -6.03 -4.50
C LEU A 14 4.25 -4.70 -3.75
N ARG A 15 5.47 -4.20 -3.55
CA ARG A 15 5.73 -2.91 -2.92
C ARG A 15 5.15 -1.78 -3.75
N LYS A 16 5.40 -1.75 -5.07
CA LYS A 16 4.81 -0.74 -5.98
C LYS A 16 3.29 -0.72 -5.90
N ARG A 17 2.65 -1.88 -5.82
CA ARG A 17 1.19 -1.98 -5.70
C ARG A 17 0.70 -1.54 -4.31
N ALA A 18 1.40 -1.93 -3.24
CA ALA A 18 1.09 -1.49 -1.88
C ALA A 18 1.19 0.05 -1.74
N TRP A 19 2.18 0.70 -2.36
CA TRP A 19 2.31 2.16 -2.36
C TRP A 19 1.16 2.89 -3.05
N VAL A 20 0.46 2.25 -3.99
CA VAL A 20 -0.74 2.82 -4.64
C VAL A 20 -2.01 2.42 -3.90
N GLN A 21 -2.05 1.18 -3.37
CA GLN A 21 -3.22 0.62 -2.71
C GLN A 21 -3.45 1.22 -1.32
N ILE A 22 -2.39 1.50 -0.55
CA ILE A 22 -2.51 2.10 0.79
C ILE A 22 -3.13 3.50 0.73
N PRO A 23 -2.64 4.46 -0.10
CA PRO A 23 -3.25 5.78 -0.25
C PRO A 23 -4.70 5.71 -0.75
N LEU A 24 -4.98 4.80 -1.69
CA LEU A 24 -6.32 4.63 -2.24
C LEU A 24 -7.31 4.12 -1.17
N LEU A 25 -6.88 3.17 -0.34
CA LEU A 25 -7.69 2.65 0.76
C LEU A 25 -7.97 3.74 1.80
N THR A 26 -6.98 4.56 2.14
CA THR A 26 -7.15 5.67 3.08
C THR A 26 -8.13 6.71 2.55
N ILE A 27 -8.02 7.12 1.27
CA ILE A 27 -8.95 8.09 0.68
C ILE A 27 -10.38 7.52 0.66
N PHE A 28 -10.54 6.25 0.28
CA PHE A 28 -11.86 5.60 0.28
C PHE A 28 -12.45 5.53 1.68
N PHE A 29 -11.65 5.15 2.69
CA PHE A 29 -12.11 5.05 4.07
C PHE A 29 -12.45 6.42 4.66
N GLU A 30 -11.62 7.44 4.43
CA GLU A 30 -11.91 8.81 4.87
C GLU A 30 -13.17 9.36 4.19
N PHE A 31 -13.38 9.11 2.90
CA PHE A 31 -14.57 9.54 2.19
C PHE A 31 -15.83 8.82 2.67
N SER A 32 -15.76 7.50 2.85
CA SER A 32 -16.86 6.71 3.41
C SER A 32 -17.17 7.13 4.85
N LEU A 33 -16.16 7.36 5.68
CA LEU A 33 -16.35 7.77 7.07
C LEU A 33 -16.91 9.19 7.14
N LEU A 34 -16.41 10.13 6.33
CA LEU A 34 -16.95 11.49 6.26
C LEU A 34 -18.38 11.53 5.73
N HIS A 35 -18.73 10.68 4.77
CA HIS A 35 -20.08 10.63 4.19
C HIS A 35 -21.06 9.90 5.11
N PHE A 36 -20.69 8.72 5.61
CA PHE A 36 -21.57 7.86 6.39
C PHE A 36 -21.68 8.27 7.87
N CYS A 37 -20.68 8.98 8.39
CA CYS A 37 -20.69 9.53 9.75
C CYS A 37 -21.13 11.00 9.79
N LYS A 38 -21.47 11.62 8.63
CA LYS A 38 -22.19 12.89 8.64
C LYS A 38 -23.64 12.61 9.07
N PRO A 39 -24.17 13.29 10.10
CA PRO A 39 -25.56 13.12 10.52
C PRO A 39 -26.55 13.52 9.43
#